data_AF-A0A0D2I052-F1
#
_entry.id   AF-A0A0D2I052-F1
#
_cell.length_a   1.000
_cell.length_b   1.000
_cell.length_c   1.000
_cell.angle_alpha   90.00
_cell.angle_beta   90.00
_cell.angle_gamma   90.00
#
_symmetry.space_group_name_H-M   'P 1'
#
loop_
_entity.id
_entity.type
_entity.pdbx_description
1 polymer ?
#
loop_
_entity_poly.entity_id
_entity_poly.type
_entity_poly.pdbx_seq_one_letter_code
_entity_poly.pdbx_strand_id
1 'polypeptide(L)'
;MASVYQVYRRVGEKYSQILQLVEETLPPLREGDVLIKIHAVSLDYRDVNILRGGNPWAVKKDGIPVSDAAGEVLAVGPSVTRIKLGDRVKPIFDQKNSLGAGGVSMMALKLAASSGADLILTSSSDAKLEQVERLYGLGSVKTINYKTCPPVGGRGSQLTHNAGVDIIIENGGGQSLLQSLKATKHRGHVSCIGCLGGTKVDNRSEFLPLLIDHSVTMR
;
A
#
# COMPACT_ATOMS: atom_id res chain seq x y z
N MET A 1 32.25 -22.11 -10.12
CA MET A 1 30.95 -22.73 -10.42
C MET A 1 29.91 -21.63 -10.42
N ALA A 2 29.02 -21.56 -11.41
CA ALA A 2 27.98 -20.54 -11.41
C ALA A 2 26.95 -20.88 -10.34
N SER A 3 26.64 -19.92 -9.46
CA SER A 3 25.69 -20.14 -8.37
C SER A 3 24.27 -20.25 -8.94
N VAL A 4 23.62 -21.38 -8.68
CA VAL A 4 22.23 -21.65 -9.05
C VAL A 4 21.31 -21.16 -7.92
N TYR A 5 20.14 -20.61 -8.28
CA TYR A 5 19.11 -20.19 -7.34
C TYR A 5 17.72 -20.63 -7.81
N GLN A 6 16.82 -20.80 -6.86
CA GLN A 6 15.41 -21.10 -7.13
C GLN A 6 14.59 -19.82 -7.21
N VAL A 7 13.67 -19.77 -8.17
CA VAL A 7 12.84 -18.60 -8.41
C VAL A 7 11.46 -18.99 -8.94
N TYR A 8 10.43 -18.26 -8.50
CA TYR A 8 9.11 -18.35 -9.10
C TYR A 8 9.02 -17.44 -10.32
N ARG A 9 8.81 -18.02 -11.49
CA ARG A 9 8.54 -17.29 -12.73
C ARG A 9 7.05 -17.30 -13.02
N ARG A 10 6.52 -16.18 -13.48
CA ARG A 10 5.23 -16.19 -14.20
C ARG A 10 5.42 -16.94 -15.51
N VAL A 11 4.44 -17.73 -15.92
CA VAL A 11 4.51 -18.52 -17.15
C VAL A 11 3.23 -18.41 -17.97
N GLY A 12 3.36 -18.51 -19.30
CA GLY A 12 2.24 -18.41 -20.24
C GLY A 12 2.11 -16.99 -20.81
N GLU A 13 0.92 -16.39 -20.65
CA GLU A 13 0.66 -15.04 -21.13
C GLU A 13 1.45 -13.98 -20.35
N LYS A 14 1.57 -12.77 -20.94
CA LYS A 14 2.31 -11.64 -20.35
C LYS A 14 1.83 -11.30 -18.94
N TYR A 15 0.53 -11.45 -18.68
CA TYR A 15 -0.09 -11.32 -17.36
C TYR A 15 -0.65 -12.69 -16.99
N SER A 16 0.08 -13.42 -16.16
CA SER A 16 -0.30 -14.77 -15.77
C SER A 16 -0.32 -14.88 -14.26
N GLN A 17 -1.31 -15.60 -13.74
CA GLN A 17 -1.42 -16.00 -12.33
C GLN A 17 -0.74 -17.36 -12.07
N ILE A 18 -0.21 -18.00 -13.11
CA ILE A 18 0.48 -19.28 -13.01
C ILE A 18 1.95 -19.01 -12.69
N LEU A 19 2.40 -19.54 -11.56
CA LEU A 19 3.77 -19.47 -11.10
C LEU A 19 4.42 -20.85 -11.22
N GLN A 20 5.61 -20.89 -11.80
CA GLN A 20 6.43 -22.09 -11.87
C GLN A 20 7.72 -21.86 -11.10
N LEU A 21 8.05 -22.79 -10.20
CA LEU A 21 9.37 -22.83 -9.58
C LEU A 21 10.37 -23.35 -10.60
N VAL A 22 11.42 -22.57 -10.85
CA VAL A 22 12.50 -22.93 -11.76
C VAL A 22 13.85 -22.70 -11.10
N GLU A 23 14.86 -23.39 -11.59
CA GLU A 23 16.26 -23.15 -11.22
C GLU A 23 16.94 -22.32 -12.30
N GLU A 24 17.65 -21.28 -11.87
CA GLU A 24 18.36 -20.37 -12.75
C GLU A 24 19.78 -20.13 -12.28
N THR A 25 20.64 -19.72 -13.21
CA THR A 25 22.00 -19.32 -12.89
C THR A 25 22.06 -17.82 -12.64
N LEU A 26 22.75 -17.40 -11.58
CA LEU A 26 22.98 -15.99 -11.32
C LEU A 26 23.82 -15.35 -12.44
N PRO A 27 23.38 -14.23 -13.04
CA PRO A 27 24.21 -13.49 -13.97
C PRO A 27 25.39 -12.83 -13.22
N PRO A 28 26.49 -12.48 -13.92
CA PRO A 28 27.56 -11.69 -13.33
C PRO A 28 27.05 -10.34 -12.81
N LEU A 29 27.52 -9.93 -11.62
CA LEU A 29 27.20 -8.61 -11.06
C LEU A 29 27.80 -7.50 -11.93
N ARG A 30 27.01 -6.47 -12.22
CA ARG A 30 27.47 -5.22 -12.82
C ARG A 30 28.04 -4.28 -11.74
N GLU A 31 28.64 -3.18 -12.17
CA GLU A 31 29.27 -2.19 -11.30
C GLU A 31 28.40 -1.70 -10.13
N GLY A 32 27.11 -1.48 -10.37
CA GLY A 32 26.17 -0.96 -9.36
C GLY A 32 25.25 -2.00 -8.74
N ASP A 33 25.40 -3.28 -9.07
CA ASP A 33 24.48 -4.32 -8.60
C ASP A 33 24.76 -4.70 -7.13
N VAL A 34 23.72 -5.17 -6.44
CA VAL A 34 23.85 -5.78 -5.11
C VAL A 34 23.14 -7.14 -5.16
N LEU A 35 23.86 -8.20 -4.82
CA LEU A 35 23.29 -9.53 -4.69
C LEU A 35 22.77 -9.73 -3.27
N ILE A 36 21.48 -10.04 -3.14
CA ILE A 36 20.81 -10.20 -1.86
C ILE A 36 20.26 -11.62 -1.75
N LYS A 37 20.59 -12.31 -0.66
CA LYS A 37 19.90 -13.52 -0.24
C LYS A 37 18.55 -13.14 0.36
N ILE A 38 17.48 -13.41 -0.39
CA ILE A 38 16.13 -13.12 0.06
C ILE A 38 15.74 -14.12 1.15
N HIS A 39 15.33 -13.62 2.32
CA HIS A 39 14.81 -14.42 3.43
C HIS A 39 13.29 -14.40 3.49
N ALA A 40 12.69 -13.25 3.17
CA ALA A 40 11.25 -13.06 3.18
C ALA A 40 10.85 -12.08 2.08
N VAL A 41 9.62 -12.23 1.61
CA VAL A 41 8.96 -11.33 0.67
C VAL A 41 7.59 -10.95 1.23
N SER A 42 7.11 -9.73 0.95
CA SER A 42 5.75 -9.33 1.31
C SER A 42 4.83 -9.38 0.10
N LEU A 43 3.61 -9.85 0.29
CA LEU A 43 2.59 -9.86 -0.76
C LEU A 43 1.79 -8.57 -0.70
N ASP A 44 1.83 -7.80 -1.78
CA ASP A 44 1.09 -6.55 -1.91
C ASP A 44 -0.03 -6.67 -2.95
N TYR A 45 -1.03 -5.80 -2.83
CA TYR A 45 -2.10 -5.71 -3.84
C TYR A 45 -1.55 -5.46 -5.24
N ARG A 46 -0.42 -4.73 -5.33
CA ARG A 46 0.28 -4.47 -6.58
C ARG A 46 0.63 -5.77 -7.30
N ASP A 47 1.05 -6.80 -6.59
CA ASP A 47 1.40 -8.09 -7.18
C ASP A 47 0.17 -8.69 -7.87
N VAL A 48 -0.96 -8.73 -7.18
CA VAL A 48 -2.23 -9.19 -7.74
C VAL A 48 -2.66 -8.33 -8.93
N ASN A 49 -2.50 -7.01 -8.86
CA ASN A 49 -2.84 -6.10 -9.94
C ASN A 49 -1.97 -6.34 -11.20
N ILE A 50 -0.67 -6.57 -11.01
CA ILE A 50 0.28 -6.96 -12.06
C ILE A 50 -0.12 -8.30 -12.70
N LEU A 51 -0.49 -9.30 -11.88
CA LEU A 51 -0.91 -10.62 -12.38
C LEU A 51 -2.22 -10.56 -13.18
N ARG A 52 -3.05 -9.54 -12.95
CA ARG A 52 -4.33 -9.29 -13.64
C ARG A 52 -4.22 -8.29 -14.81
N GLY A 53 -3.02 -7.80 -15.12
CA GLY A 53 -2.82 -6.84 -16.21
C GLY A 53 -3.28 -5.41 -15.93
N GLY A 54 -3.63 -5.08 -14.69
CA GLY A 54 -4.05 -3.74 -14.29
C GLY A 54 -2.90 -2.80 -13.90
N ASN A 55 -1.65 -3.25 -14.03
CA ASN A 55 -0.49 -2.41 -13.76
C ASN A 55 -0.31 -1.37 -14.87
N PRO A 56 -0.25 -0.06 -14.56
CA PRO A 56 -0.19 0.97 -15.60
C PRO A 56 1.16 1.04 -16.32
N TRP A 57 2.19 0.38 -15.76
CA TRP A 57 3.52 0.32 -16.36
C TRP A 57 3.79 -1.02 -17.03
N ALA A 58 4.68 -1.01 -18.02
CA ALA A 58 5.12 -2.21 -18.70
C ALA A 58 5.76 -3.21 -17.72
N VAL A 59 5.38 -4.49 -17.85
CA VAL A 59 5.97 -5.58 -17.07
C VAL A 59 6.74 -6.52 -17.99
N LYS A 60 7.82 -7.11 -17.47
CA LYS A 60 8.60 -8.13 -18.18
C LYS A 60 7.76 -9.40 -18.35
N LYS A 61 7.73 -9.96 -19.57
CA LYS A 61 7.23 -11.32 -19.81
C LYS A 61 8.04 -12.30 -18.95
N ASP A 62 7.36 -13.26 -18.33
CA ASP A 62 7.98 -14.23 -17.42
C ASP A 62 8.76 -13.56 -16.26
N GLY A 63 8.27 -12.40 -15.81
CA GLY A 63 8.84 -11.67 -14.67
C GLY A 63 8.68 -12.45 -13.35
N ILE A 64 9.63 -12.24 -12.44
CA ILE A 64 9.55 -12.71 -11.05
C ILE A 64 8.48 -11.85 -10.35
N PRO A 65 7.48 -12.45 -9.68
CA PRO A 65 6.48 -11.70 -8.93
C PRO A 65 7.07 -11.15 -7.63
N VAL A 66 6.32 -10.27 -6.96
CA VAL A 66 6.67 -9.64 -5.69
C VAL A 66 7.74 -8.58 -5.80
N SER A 67 7.50 -7.45 -5.14
CA SER A 67 8.28 -6.23 -5.31
C SER A 67 9.10 -5.83 -4.09
N ASP A 68 8.75 -6.39 -2.93
CA ASP A 68 9.27 -6.03 -1.62
C ASP A 68 9.83 -7.27 -0.92
N ALA A 69 11.04 -7.13 -0.36
CA ALA A 69 11.73 -8.23 0.29
C ALA A 69 12.57 -7.77 1.48
N ALA A 70 12.99 -8.74 2.30
CA ALA A 70 14.01 -8.57 3.32
C ALA A 70 15.07 -9.66 3.14
N GLY A 71 16.34 -9.27 3.25
CA GLY A 71 17.45 -10.14 2.90
C GLY A 71 18.78 -9.71 3.51
N GLU A 72 19.80 -10.49 3.17
CA GLU A 72 21.20 -10.23 3.52
C GLU A 72 22.03 -10.07 2.25
N VAL A 73 22.97 -9.12 2.24
CA VAL A 73 23.84 -8.87 1.09
C VAL A 73 24.92 -9.95 0.99
N LEU A 74 24.98 -10.63 -0.15
CA LEU A 74 25.99 -11.67 -0.45
C LEU A 74 27.12 -11.19 -1.35
N ALA A 75 26.90 -10.13 -2.13
CA ALA A 75 27.94 -9.53 -2.95
C ALA A 75 27.52 -8.12 -3.38
N VAL A 76 28.50 -7.28 -3.70
CA VAL A 76 28.29 -5.94 -4.22
C VAL A 76 29.14 -5.72 -5.47
N GLY A 77 28.62 -4.93 -6.40
CA GLY A 77 29.34 -4.50 -7.59
C GLY A 77 30.49 -3.53 -7.23
N PRO A 78 31.52 -3.43 -8.08
CA PRO A 78 32.70 -2.60 -7.85
C PRO A 78 32.44 -1.14 -7.42
N SER A 79 31.36 -0.53 -7.91
CA SER A 79 31.05 0.89 -7.69
C SER A 79 30.11 1.11 -6.49
N VAL A 80 29.71 0.06 -5.79
CA VAL A 80 28.82 0.14 -4.62
C VAL A 80 29.63 0.45 -3.35
N THR A 81 29.37 1.61 -2.74
CA THR A 81 30.12 2.09 -1.55
C THR A 81 29.29 2.18 -0.27
N ARG A 82 27.95 2.21 -0.38
CA ARG A 82 27.04 2.46 0.76
C ARG A 82 26.55 1.19 1.47
N ILE A 83 26.73 0.04 0.85
CA ILE A 83 26.26 -1.27 1.32
C ILE A 83 27.43 -2.24 1.21
N LYS A 84 27.56 -3.16 2.16
CA LYS A 84 28.63 -4.17 2.20
C LYS A 84 28.08 -5.58 2.42
N LEU A 85 28.93 -6.56 2.19
CA LEU A 85 28.68 -7.97 2.50
C LEU A 85 28.18 -8.14 3.95
N GLY A 86 27.12 -8.93 4.14
CA GLY A 86 26.52 -9.20 5.45
C GLY A 86 25.53 -8.15 5.94
N ASP A 87 25.36 -7.02 5.23
CA ASP A 87 24.34 -6.04 5.60
C ASP A 87 22.93 -6.63 5.45
N ARG A 88 22.08 -6.37 6.45
CA ARG A 88 20.65 -6.66 6.39
C ARG A 88 19.94 -5.53 5.66
N VAL A 89 19.19 -5.89 4.62
CA VAL A 89 18.58 -4.92 3.71
C VAL A 89 17.11 -5.23 3.46
N LYS A 90 16.34 -4.17 3.21
CA LYS A 90 14.94 -4.24 2.76
C LYS A 90 14.81 -3.54 1.41
N PRO A 91 15.10 -4.20 0.27
CA PRO A 91 14.96 -3.57 -1.03
C PRO A 91 13.50 -3.19 -1.29
N ILE A 92 13.31 -1.99 -1.84
CA ILE A 92 12.06 -1.53 -2.45
C ILE A 92 12.40 -1.24 -3.91
N PHE A 93 11.66 -1.88 -4.82
CA PHE A 93 11.93 -1.90 -6.27
C PHE A 93 11.77 -0.53 -6.97
N ASP A 94 11.00 0.39 -6.38
CA ASP A 94 10.79 1.73 -6.91
C ASP A 94 10.71 2.77 -5.77
N GLN A 95 11.80 3.51 -5.57
CA GLN A 95 11.84 4.61 -4.60
C GLN A 95 10.96 5.80 -5.02
N LYS A 96 10.54 5.88 -6.30
CA LYS A 96 9.66 6.95 -6.79
C LYS A 96 8.18 6.63 -6.62
N ASN A 97 7.79 5.35 -6.55
CA ASN A 97 6.38 4.93 -6.44
C ASN A 97 6.17 3.86 -5.35
N SER A 98 6.25 4.28 -4.09
CA SER A 98 6.00 3.41 -2.93
C SER A 98 4.50 3.37 -2.58
N LEU A 99 3.72 2.50 -3.21
CA LEU A 99 2.28 2.32 -2.91
C LEU A 99 1.95 0.84 -2.64
N GLY A 100 1.64 0.51 -1.38
CA GLY A 100 1.24 -0.83 -0.91
C GLY A 100 -0.04 -0.76 -0.07
N ALA A 101 -1.06 -1.54 -0.43
CA ALA A 101 -2.43 -1.17 -0.10
C ALA A 101 -3.01 -1.75 1.21
N GLY A 102 -2.22 -2.53 1.98
CA GLY A 102 -2.57 -2.97 3.34
C GLY A 102 -1.60 -2.49 4.41
N GLY A 103 -0.31 -2.41 4.08
CA GLY A 103 0.73 -1.89 4.96
C GLY A 103 0.64 -0.38 5.18
N VAL A 104 0.17 0.38 4.19
CA VAL A 104 0.10 1.85 4.30
C VAL A 104 -0.89 2.30 5.36
N SER A 105 -2.09 1.73 5.43
CA SER A 105 -3.08 2.11 6.46
C SER A 105 -2.57 1.82 7.87
N MET A 106 -1.88 0.70 8.07
CA MET A 106 -1.28 0.36 9.37
C MET A 106 -0.06 1.21 9.71
N MET A 107 0.75 1.59 8.71
CA MET A 107 1.86 2.53 8.91
C MET A 107 1.32 3.92 9.27
N ALA A 108 0.32 4.41 8.52
CA ALA A 108 -0.33 5.68 8.80
C ALA A 108 -0.94 5.70 10.20
N LEU A 109 -1.63 4.62 10.60
CA LEU A 109 -2.17 4.47 11.96
C LEU A 109 -1.06 4.57 13.02
N LYS A 110 0.07 3.88 12.84
CA LYS A 110 1.20 3.93 13.78
C LYS A 110 1.80 5.33 13.90
N LEU A 111 2.00 6.01 12.77
CA LEU A 111 2.54 7.37 12.74
C LEU A 111 1.58 8.36 13.41
N ALA A 112 0.28 8.28 13.09
CA ALA A 112 -0.74 9.15 13.66
C ALA A 112 -0.94 8.89 15.17
N ALA A 113 -0.92 7.63 15.60
CA ALA A 113 -0.95 7.29 17.02
C ALA A 113 0.25 7.88 17.76
N SER A 114 1.45 7.77 17.16
CA SER A 114 2.69 8.30 17.76
C SER A 114 2.71 9.83 17.81
N SER A 115 1.93 10.52 16.97
CA SER A 115 1.77 11.98 17.02
C SER A 115 0.70 12.45 18.02
N GLY A 116 0.00 11.53 18.70
CA GLY A 116 -1.09 11.87 19.61
C GLY A 116 -2.36 12.34 18.91
N ALA A 117 -2.58 11.94 17.64
CA ALA A 117 -3.79 12.29 16.92
C ALA A 117 -5.00 11.47 17.41
N ASP A 118 -6.19 12.06 17.31
CA ASP A 118 -7.45 11.32 17.46
C ASP A 118 -7.68 10.42 16.23
N LEU A 119 -7.78 9.11 16.44
CA LEU A 119 -7.75 8.14 15.36
C LEU A 119 -9.15 7.63 14.99
N ILE A 120 -9.42 7.58 13.68
CA ILE A 120 -10.55 6.86 13.10
C ILE A 120 -10.00 5.84 12.09
N LEU A 121 -10.36 4.56 12.24
CA LEU A 121 -9.99 3.49 11.33
C LEU A 121 -11.22 2.86 10.67
N THR A 122 -11.15 2.63 9.36
CA THR A 122 -12.20 1.91 8.62
C THR A 122 -11.71 0.54 8.17
N SER A 123 -12.59 -0.47 8.20
CA SER A 123 -12.29 -1.82 7.70
C SER A 123 -13.56 -2.57 7.31
N SER A 124 -13.46 -3.60 6.46
CA SER A 124 -14.59 -4.52 6.21
C SER A 124 -14.70 -5.67 7.20
N SER A 125 -13.83 -5.70 8.21
CA SER A 125 -13.63 -6.86 9.08
C SER A 125 -13.64 -6.42 10.54
N ASP A 126 -14.69 -6.81 11.26
CA ASP A 126 -14.82 -6.53 12.70
C ASP A 126 -13.63 -7.11 13.48
N ALA A 127 -13.19 -8.33 13.13
CA ALA A 127 -12.00 -8.93 13.74
C ALA A 127 -10.73 -8.06 13.64
N LYS A 128 -10.52 -7.35 12.51
CA LYS A 128 -9.38 -6.42 12.37
C LYS A 128 -9.58 -5.16 13.21
N LEU A 129 -10.81 -4.66 13.31
CA LEU A 129 -11.13 -3.48 14.11
C LEU A 129 -10.94 -3.76 15.59
N GLU A 130 -11.47 -4.88 16.09
CA GLU A 130 -11.27 -5.35 17.47
C GLU A 130 -9.79 -5.55 17.80
N GLN A 131 -9.02 -6.12 16.87
CA GLN A 131 -7.58 -6.30 17.05
C GLN A 131 -6.86 -4.96 17.22
N VAL A 132 -7.22 -3.94 16.43
CA VAL A 132 -6.63 -2.61 16.54
C VAL A 132 -7.02 -1.95 17.88
N GLU A 133 -8.28 -2.02 18.28
CA GLU A 133 -8.71 -1.49 19.58
C GLU A 133 -7.97 -2.17 20.74
N ARG A 134 -7.75 -3.49 20.68
CA ARG A 134 -6.95 -4.19 21.70
C ARG A 134 -5.49 -3.75 21.71
N LEU A 135 -4.89 -3.52 20.54
CA LEU A 135 -3.47 -3.14 20.43
C LEU A 135 -3.19 -1.73 20.92
N TYR A 136 -4.11 -0.78 20.72
CA TYR A 136 -3.94 0.62 21.10
C TYR A 136 -4.67 1.02 22.39
N GLY A 137 -5.45 0.10 22.98
CA GLY A 137 -6.32 0.35 24.11
C GLY A 137 -7.73 0.76 23.70
N LEU A 138 -8.70 0.35 24.51
CA LEU A 138 -10.12 0.57 24.24
C LEU A 138 -10.43 2.06 24.17
N GLY A 139 -11.05 2.49 23.07
CA GLY A 139 -11.41 3.89 22.83
C GLY A 139 -10.29 4.77 22.26
N SER A 140 -9.03 4.30 22.23
CA SER A 140 -7.91 5.05 21.65
C SER A 140 -7.99 5.18 20.12
N VAL A 141 -8.72 4.26 19.48
CA VAL A 141 -8.99 4.30 18.03
C VAL A 141 -10.48 4.07 17.84
N LYS A 142 -11.17 5.06 17.27
CA LYS A 142 -12.58 4.92 16.87
C LYS A 142 -12.63 4.09 15.59
N THR A 143 -13.49 3.08 15.53
CA THR A 143 -13.54 2.16 14.39
C THR A 143 -14.87 2.25 13.63
N ILE A 144 -14.82 2.00 12.31
CA ILE A 144 -16.00 1.94 11.44
C ILE A 144 -15.90 0.71 10.55
N ASN A 145 -16.87 -0.19 10.65
CA ASN A 145 -17.04 -1.23 9.64
C ASN A 145 -17.87 -0.70 8.47
N TYR A 146 -17.22 -0.47 7.32
CA TYR A 146 -17.87 0.14 6.17
C TYR A 146 -18.87 -0.77 5.44
N LYS A 147 -18.91 -2.08 5.76
CA LYS A 147 -19.94 -3.00 5.26
C LYS A 147 -21.24 -2.93 6.05
N THR A 148 -21.14 -2.70 7.36
CA THR A 148 -22.30 -2.74 8.27
C THR A 148 -22.77 -1.34 8.69
N CYS A 149 -21.97 -0.30 8.46
CA CYS A 149 -22.30 1.09 8.80
C CYS A 149 -22.11 2.08 7.61
N PRO A 150 -22.86 1.93 6.50
CA PRO A 150 -22.93 2.98 5.48
C PRO A 150 -23.94 4.09 5.89
N PRO A 151 -23.72 5.37 5.57
CA PRO A 151 -22.55 5.95 4.89
C PRO A 151 -21.40 6.28 5.87
N VAL A 152 -20.19 5.84 5.53
CA VAL A 152 -18.97 6.06 6.33
C VAL A 152 -18.70 7.55 6.56
N GLY A 153 -18.98 8.40 5.57
CA GLY A 153 -18.79 9.85 5.68
C GLY A 153 -19.57 10.44 6.84
N GLY A 154 -20.87 10.14 6.91
CA GLY A 154 -21.74 10.60 8.00
C GLY A 154 -21.32 10.05 9.36
N ARG A 155 -20.87 8.79 9.42
CA ARG A 155 -20.38 8.20 10.68
C ARG A 155 -19.08 8.86 11.16
N GLY A 156 -18.15 9.17 10.25
CA GLY A 156 -16.92 9.90 10.57
C GLY A 156 -17.21 11.29 11.15
N SER A 157 -18.17 12.02 10.56
CA SER A 157 -18.61 13.32 11.09
C SER A 157 -19.23 13.18 12.48
N GLN A 158 -20.07 12.17 12.73
CA GLN A 158 -20.63 11.93 14.07
C GLN A 158 -19.56 11.65 15.13
N LEU A 159 -18.55 10.85 14.79
CA LEU A 159 -17.42 10.50 15.68
C LEU A 159 -16.51 11.70 16.00
N THR A 160 -16.64 12.78 15.24
CA THR A 160 -15.92 14.05 15.43
C THR A 160 -16.87 15.16 15.91
N HIS A 161 -18.04 14.82 16.46
CA HIS A 161 -19.05 15.80 16.92
C HIS A 161 -19.44 16.82 15.84
N ASN A 162 -19.49 16.37 14.59
CA ASN A 162 -19.74 17.15 13.37
C ASN A 162 -18.67 18.21 13.05
N ALA A 163 -17.51 18.18 13.71
CA ALA A 163 -16.38 19.01 13.33
C ALA A 163 -15.75 18.54 12.01
N GLY A 164 -15.78 17.22 11.74
CA GLY A 164 -15.12 16.58 10.61
C GLY A 164 -13.67 16.18 10.90
N VAL A 165 -13.07 15.42 9.99
CA VAL A 165 -11.71 14.89 10.09
C VAL A 165 -10.71 15.87 9.48
N ASP A 166 -9.60 16.13 10.17
CA ASP A 166 -8.52 17.01 9.71
C ASP A 166 -7.77 16.46 8.49
N ILE A 167 -7.37 15.18 8.58
CA ILE A 167 -6.54 14.50 7.59
C ILE A 167 -7.11 13.11 7.34
N ILE A 168 -7.40 12.80 6.07
CA ILE A 168 -7.82 11.47 5.64
C ILE A 168 -6.77 10.85 4.75
N ILE A 169 -6.45 9.59 5.05
CA ILE A 169 -5.62 8.72 4.24
C ILE A 169 -6.53 7.79 3.43
N GLU A 170 -6.74 8.11 2.15
CA GLU A 170 -7.72 7.45 1.30
C GLU A 170 -7.08 6.40 0.38
N ASN A 171 -7.53 5.14 0.49
CA ASN A 171 -6.99 3.99 -0.25
C ASN A 171 -8.00 3.32 -1.20
N GLY A 172 -9.30 3.55 -1.00
CA GLY A 172 -10.37 2.88 -1.74
C GLY A 172 -10.68 3.53 -3.09
N GLY A 173 -10.45 4.83 -3.26
CA GLY A 173 -10.67 5.52 -4.54
C GLY A 173 -12.12 5.92 -4.77
N GLY A 174 -12.60 5.84 -6.02
CA GLY A 174 -13.76 6.58 -6.52
C GLY A 174 -14.93 6.78 -5.54
N GLN A 175 -15.56 5.70 -5.09
CA GLN A 175 -16.70 5.79 -4.17
C GLN A 175 -16.34 6.18 -2.73
N SER A 176 -15.26 5.64 -2.19
CA SER A 176 -14.83 5.97 -0.82
C SER A 176 -14.29 7.39 -0.72
N LEU A 177 -13.68 7.93 -1.78
CA LEU A 177 -13.15 9.29 -1.83
C LEU A 177 -14.27 10.34 -1.65
N LEU A 178 -15.45 10.12 -2.24
CA LEU A 178 -16.60 11.00 -2.00
C LEU A 178 -17.04 10.96 -0.52
N GLN A 179 -17.03 9.78 0.11
CA GLN A 179 -17.37 9.65 1.53
C GLN A 179 -16.30 10.29 2.43
N SER A 180 -15.04 10.16 2.06
CA SER A 180 -13.91 10.80 2.73
C SER A 180 -14.03 12.32 2.66
N LEU A 181 -14.32 12.88 1.48
CA LEU A 181 -14.60 14.32 1.35
C LEU A 181 -15.76 14.77 2.26
N LYS A 182 -16.83 13.99 2.36
CA LYS A 182 -17.96 14.29 3.26
C LYS A 182 -17.63 14.18 4.75
N ALA A 183 -16.69 13.33 5.14
CA ALA A 183 -16.20 13.21 6.51
C ALA A 183 -15.15 14.28 6.85
N THR A 184 -14.52 14.89 5.85
CA THR A 184 -13.44 15.86 6.05
C THR A 184 -14.03 17.18 6.55
N LYS A 185 -13.34 17.83 7.48
CA LYS A 185 -13.73 19.17 7.92
C LYS A 185 -13.43 20.21 6.84
N HIS A 186 -14.08 21.38 6.93
CA HIS A 186 -13.74 22.53 6.09
C HIS A 186 -12.23 22.85 6.19
N ARG A 187 -11.56 22.99 5.03
CA ARG A 187 -10.10 23.16 4.86
C ARG A 187 -9.25 21.96 5.31
N GLY A 188 -9.87 20.82 5.59
CA GLY A 188 -9.16 19.57 5.84
C GLY A 188 -8.55 18.98 4.56
N HIS A 189 -7.76 17.94 4.76
CA HIS A 189 -6.94 17.35 3.71
C HIS A 189 -7.27 15.88 3.46
N VAL A 190 -7.49 15.51 2.20
CA VAL A 190 -7.61 14.12 1.78
C VAL A 190 -6.40 13.76 0.92
N SER A 191 -5.55 12.87 1.42
CA SER A 191 -4.45 12.28 0.67
C SER A 191 -4.92 10.97 0.05
N CYS A 192 -5.23 10.99 -1.24
CA CYS A 192 -5.60 9.81 -2.01
C CYS A 192 -4.32 9.07 -2.43
N ILE A 193 -4.07 7.93 -1.78
CA ILE A 193 -2.91 7.07 -1.96
C ILE A 193 -3.17 5.99 -3.02
N GLY A 194 -4.43 5.55 -3.18
CA GLY A 194 -4.77 4.53 -4.15
C GLY A 194 -6.27 4.40 -4.41
N CYS A 195 -6.60 3.61 -5.41
CA CYS A 195 -7.98 3.38 -5.85
C CYS A 195 -8.32 1.88 -5.88
N LEU A 196 -8.22 1.21 -4.73
CA LEU A 196 -8.47 -0.24 -4.62
C LEU A 196 -9.86 -0.68 -5.07
N GLY A 197 -10.87 0.16 -4.84
CA GLY A 197 -12.25 -0.03 -5.27
C GLY A 197 -12.53 0.48 -6.69
N GLY A 198 -11.50 0.89 -7.43
CA GLY A 198 -11.61 1.49 -8.76
C GLY A 198 -11.73 3.02 -8.74
N THR A 199 -11.78 3.62 -9.93
CA THR A 199 -11.82 5.08 -10.13
C THR A 199 -13.23 5.62 -10.42
N LYS A 200 -14.22 4.74 -10.51
CA LYS A 200 -15.60 5.14 -10.81
C LYS A 200 -16.20 5.87 -9.61
N VAL A 201 -16.67 7.10 -9.87
CA VAL A 201 -17.42 7.91 -8.93
C VAL A 201 -18.85 8.00 -9.46
N ASP A 202 -19.82 7.48 -8.71
CA ASP A 202 -21.23 7.80 -8.91
C ASP A 202 -21.53 9.13 -8.22
N ASN A 203 -22.51 9.89 -8.71
CA ASN A 203 -22.87 11.23 -8.21
C ASN A 203 -21.76 12.29 -8.33
N ARG A 204 -21.13 12.37 -9.51
CA ARG A 204 -20.06 13.36 -9.81
C ARG A 204 -20.44 14.82 -9.53
N SER A 205 -21.73 15.16 -9.60
CA SER A 205 -22.24 16.49 -9.28
C SER A 205 -22.02 16.91 -7.83
N GLU A 206 -21.95 15.96 -6.89
CA GLU A 206 -21.67 16.23 -5.48
C GLU A 206 -20.20 16.53 -5.21
N PHE A 207 -19.32 16.17 -6.14
CA PHE A 207 -17.87 16.24 -5.95
C PHE A 207 -17.35 17.67 -6.04
N LEU A 208 -17.83 18.43 -7.04
CA LEU A 208 -17.32 19.77 -7.33
C LEU A 208 -17.53 20.76 -6.17
N PRO A 209 -18.71 20.82 -5.52
CA PRO A 209 -18.89 21.67 -4.34
C PRO A 209 -17.94 21.31 -3.19
N LEU A 210 -17.68 20.01 -2.99
CA LEU A 210 -16.78 19.56 -1.93
C LEU A 210 -15.32 19.93 -2.22
N LEU A 211 -14.90 20.12 -3.47
CA LEU A 211 -13.54 20.56 -3.78
C LEU A 211 -13.28 22.05 -3.50
N ILE A 212 -14.34 22.87 -3.36
CA ILE A 212 -14.19 24.30 -3.05
C ILE A 212 -13.58 24.50 -1.65
N ASP A 213 -13.99 23.63 -0.72
CA ASP A 213 -13.72 23.77 0.70
C ASP A 213 -12.63 22.82 1.22
N HIS A 214 -12.17 21.87 0.40
CA HIS A 214 -11.26 20.81 0.82
C HIS A 214 -10.02 20.74 -0.07
N SER A 215 -8.90 20.35 0.52
CA SER A 215 -7.68 20.05 -0.24
C SER A 215 -7.57 18.57 -0.51
N VAL A 216 -7.45 18.18 -1.78
CA VAL A 216 -7.20 16.78 -2.16
C VAL A 216 -5.85 16.68 -2.84
N THR A 217 -4.99 15.80 -2.34
CA THR A 217 -3.76 15.39 -3.03
C THR A 217 -3.95 14.00 -3.61
N MET A 218 -3.80 13.88 -4.93
CA MET A 218 -3.81 12.60 -5.64
C MET A 218 -2.38 12.23 -6.00
N ARG A 219 -1.97 11.00 -5.70
CA ARG A 219 -0.63 10.46 -6.01
C ARG A 219 -0.72 9.18 -6.81
#